data_AF-A0AAX0IG34-F1
#
_entry.id   AF-A0AAX0IG34-F1
#
_cell.length_a   1.000
_cell.length_b   1.000
_cell.length_c   1.000
_cell.angle_alpha   90.00
_cell.angle_beta   90.00
_cell.angle_gamma   90.00
#
_symmetry.space_group_name_H-M   'P 1'
#
loop_
_entity.id
_entity.type
_entity.pdbx_description
1 polymer ?
#
loop_
_entity_poly.entity_id
_entity_poly.type
_entity_poly.pdbx_seq_one_letter_code
_entity_poly.pdbx_strand_id
1 'polypeptide(L)'
;MAIMTPFSCIRGAAAAAALTLCISASAQAPLPLTKLVGEYNLASSATVPASTWGYSKGRILVKQLDERHLMIVLSCEWKREPKAVCGDYFYAQQRDDGLYLQDMNTFAMRLYFDPASRKLTIISRGADAKQSVRHDVFAATTAPLTDPALVRRMKRELSNADSKENRRVFGPYTKWDYQENRIEFQRQDLTAP
;
A
#
# COMPACT_ATOMS: atom_id res chain seq x y z
N MET A 1 -17.40 1.23 -85.23
CA MET A 1 -17.12 -0.15 -85.69
C MET A 1 -16.20 -0.78 -84.65
N ALA A 2 -16.69 -1.82 -83.98
CA ALA A 2 -16.01 -2.55 -82.91
C ALA A 2 -15.04 -3.61 -83.46
N ILE A 3 -14.13 -4.10 -82.60
CA ILE A 3 -13.65 -5.49 -82.38
C ILE A 3 -12.45 -5.36 -81.40
N MET A 4 -12.67 -5.54 -80.09
CA MET A 4 -12.51 -6.77 -79.28
C MET A 4 -11.06 -7.18 -78.97
N THR A 5 -10.73 -7.08 -77.66
CA THR A 5 -9.60 -7.66 -76.90
C THR A 5 -9.65 -9.21 -76.88
N PRO A 6 -8.63 -9.94 -76.37
CA PRO A 6 -8.61 -10.22 -74.91
C PRO A 6 -7.27 -10.63 -74.22
N PHE A 7 -7.30 -10.61 -72.87
CA PHE A 7 -6.54 -11.41 -71.86
C PHE A 7 -5.00 -11.20 -71.73
N SER A 8 -4.34 -11.21 -70.55
CA SER A 8 -4.67 -11.55 -69.15
C SER A 8 -3.51 -11.20 -68.19
N CYS A 9 -3.75 -11.37 -66.88
CA CYS A 9 -2.81 -11.43 -65.73
C CYS A 9 -2.50 -10.08 -65.03
N ILE A 10 -3.32 -9.61 -64.09
CA ILE A 10 -3.39 -9.95 -62.64
C ILE A 10 -2.01 -9.92 -61.93
N ARG A 11 -1.82 -8.95 -61.01
CA ARG A 11 -1.64 -9.12 -59.55
C ARG A 11 -0.82 -7.99 -58.93
N GLY A 12 -1.31 -7.45 -57.80
CA GLY A 12 -0.42 -6.97 -56.75
C GLY A 12 -0.75 -5.63 -56.12
N ALA A 13 -2.00 -5.39 -55.70
CA ALA A 13 -2.25 -4.44 -54.62
C ALA A 13 -1.80 -5.10 -53.31
N ALA A 14 -0.69 -4.63 -52.73
CA ALA A 14 -0.31 -4.96 -51.36
C ALA A 14 -0.56 -3.73 -50.49
N ALA A 15 -1.77 -3.65 -49.92
CA ALA A 15 -2.08 -2.73 -48.84
C ALA A 15 -1.36 -3.21 -47.57
N ALA A 16 -0.34 -2.47 -47.13
CA ALA A 16 0.27 -2.69 -45.84
C ALA A 16 -0.65 -2.07 -44.76
N ALA A 17 -1.52 -2.90 -44.19
CA ALA A 17 -2.25 -2.56 -42.97
C ALA A 17 -1.25 -2.52 -41.81
N ALA A 18 -0.86 -1.33 -41.39
CA ALA A 18 -0.14 -1.12 -40.14
C ALA A 18 -1.09 -1.44 -38.97
N LEU A 19 -1.02 -2.68 -38.48
CA LEU A 19 -1.60 -3.04 -37.19
C LEU A 19 -0.76 -2.40 -36.09
N THR A 20 -1.16 -1.21 -35.68
CA THR A 20 -0.77 -0.63 -34.40
C THR A 20 -1.35 -1.54 -33.31
N LEU A 21 -0.55 -2.51 -32.85
CA LEU A 21 -0.81 -3.22 -31.60
C LEU A 21 -0.70 -2.18 -30.47
N CYS A 22 -1.83 -1.53 -30.17
CA CYS A 22 -2.04 -0.94 -28.86
C CYS A 22 -1.90 -2.09 -27.86
N ILE A 23 -0.71 -2.27 -27.31
CA ILE A 23 -0.52 -3.06 -26.09
C ILE A 23 -1.32 -2.29 -25.04
N SER A 24 -2.59 -2.67 -24.88
CA SER A 24 -3.40 -2.24 -23.77
C SER A 24 -2.66 -2.68 -22.51
N ALA A 25 -1.94 -1.75 -21.89
CA ALA A 25 -1.54 -1.90 -20.51
C ALA A 25 -2.84 -2.09 -19.75
N SER A 26 -3.15 -3.33 -19.38
CA SER A 26 -4.29 -3.64 -18.55
C SER A 26 -4.04 -2.96 -17.21
N ALA A 27 -4.63 -1.78 -17.04
CA ALA A 27 -4.79 -1.16 -15.74
C ALA A 27 -5.54 -2.19 -14.90
N GLN A 28 -4.82 -2.87 -14.01
CA GLN A 28 -5.44 -3.79 -13.06
C GLN A 28 -6.51 -3.00 -12.32
N ALA A 29 -7.73 -3.52 -12.33
CA ALA A 29 -8.84 -2.89 -11.62
C ALA A 29 -8.39 -2.56 -10.19
N PRO A 30 -8.71 -1.37 -9.66
CA PRO A 30 -8.30 -0.97 -8.32
C PRO A 30 -8.66 -2.08 -7.33
N LEU A 31 -7.68 -2.56 -6.57
CA LEU A 31 -7.93 -3.56 -5.53
C LEU A 31 -8.97 -2.97 -4.55
N PRO A 32 -10.09 -3.68 -4.28
CA PRO A 32 -11.11 -3.15 -3.39
C PRO A 32 -10.51 -2.85 -2.02
N LEU A 33 -10.76 -1.65 -1.49
CA LEU A 33 -10.26 -1.24 -0.17
C LEU A 33 -10.62 -2.24 0.94
N THR A 34 -11.75 -2.93 0.78
CA THR A 34 -12.24 -3.98 1.68
C THR A 34 -11.25 -5.13 1.88
N LYS A 35 -10.30 -5.36 0.96
CA LYS A 35 -9.24 -6.37 1.12
C LYS A 35 -8.22 -6.00 2.20
N LEU A 36 -7.95 -4.71 2.39
CA LEU A 36 -7.05 -4.21 3.42
C LEU A 36 -7.75 -4.01 4.77
N VAL A 37 -9.06 -3.77 4.78
CA VAL A 37 -9.82 -3.57 6.02
C VAL A 37 -9.69 -4.79 6.94
N GLY A 38 -9.48 -4.52 8.23
CA GLY A 38 -9.35 -5.53 9.27
C GLY A 38 -8.17 -5.28 10.19
N GLU A 39 -7.77 -6.33 10.89
CA GLU A 39 -6.74 -6.28 11.92
C GLU A 39 -5.56 -7.18 11.57
N TYR A 40 -4.35 -6.75 11.95
CA TYR A 40 -3.12 -7.45 11.64
C TYR A 40 -2.20 -7.50 12.85
N ASN A 41 -1.65 -8.67 13.16
CA ASN A 41 -0.64 -8.84 14.20
C ASN A 41 0.75 -8.84 13.59
N LEU A 42 1.73 -8.31 14.33
CA LEU A 42 3.13 -8.42 13.97
C LEU A 42 3.51 -9.91 13.89
N ALA A 43 3.88 -10.35 12.69
CA ALA A 43 4.39 -11.69 12.41
C ALA A 43 5.92 -11.72 12.53
N SER A 44 6.59 -10.66 12.06
CA SER A 44 8.03 -10.51 12.23
C SER A 44 8.47 -9.05 12.18
N SER A 45 9.60 -8.75 12.82
CA SER A 45 10.27 -7.46 12.71
C SER A 45 11.78 -7.72 12.65
N ALA A 46 12.40 -7.41 11.52
CA ALA A 46 13.81 -7.68 11.25
C ALA A 46 14.50 -6.42 10.71
N THR A 47 15.77 -6.27 11.05
CA THR A 47 16.56 -5.09 10.67
C THR A 47 17.87 -5.52 10.08
N VAL A 48 18.27 -4.85 9.00
CA VAL A 48 19.52 -5.10 8.28
C VAL A 48 20.33 -3.80 8.25
N PRO A 49 21.59 -3.79 8.74
CA PRO A 49 22.27 -4.88 9.45
C PRO A 49 21.57 -5.27 10.77
N ALA A 50 21.81 -6.49 11.23
CA ALA A 50 21.15 -7.05 12.42
C ALA A 50 21.32 -6.13 13.66
N SER A 51 20.19 -5.79 14.29
CA SER A 51 20.17 -4.94 15.50
C SER A 51 18.86 -5.11 16.29
N THR A 52 18.76 -4.41 17.42
CA THR A 52 17.56 -4.34 18.25
C THR A 52 16.59 -3.23 17.84
N TRP A 53 16.86 -2.51 16.74
CA TRP A 53 15.93 -1.50 16.21
C TRP A 53 14.77 -2.17 15.49
N GLY A 54 13.76 -2.61 16.24
CA GLY A 54 12.52 -3.16 15.70
C GLY A 54 11.48 -3.43 16.76
N TYR A 55 10.42 -4.13 16.41
CA TYR A 55 9.28 -4.37 17.29
C TYR A 55 9.31 -5.76 17.94
N SER A 56 9.05 -5.82 19.24
CA SER A 56 8.75 -7.07 19.96
C SER A 56 7.29 -7.48 19.76
N LYS A 57 6.40 -6.50 19.65
CA LYS A 57 4.96 -6.67 19.42
C LYS A 57 4.43 -5.55 18.54
N GLY A 58 3.33 -5.82 17.85
CA GLY A 58 2.59 -4.78 17.16
C GLY A 58 1.23 -5.25 16.66
N ARG A 59 0.35 -4.27 16.49
CA ARG A 59 -1.00 -4.41 15.95
C ARG A 59 -1.24 -3.30 14.94
N ILE A 60 -1.82 -3.64 13.81
CA ILE A 60 -2.38 -2.69 12.88
C ILE A 60 -3.89 -2.88 12.80
N LEU A 61 -4.61 -1.78 12.81
CA LEU A 61 -6.03 -1.71 12.52
C LEU A 61 -6.23 -0.87 11.26
N VAL A 62 -6.86 -1.44 10.24
CA VAL A 62 -7.24 -0.72 9.02
C VAL A 62 -8.76 -0.58 8.99
N LYS A 63 -9.24 0.66 9.00
CA LYS A 63 -10.65 1.03 8.95
C LYS A 63 -10.96 1.76 7.65
N GLN A 64 -12.09 1.44 7.05
CA GLN A 64 -12.64 2.27 5.99
C GLN A 64 -13.32 3.50 6.58
N LEU A 65 -13.04 4.68 6.01
CA LEU A 65 -13.62 5.95 6.42
C LEU A 65 -14.77 6.37 5.51
N ASP A 66 -14.58 6.19 4.21
CA ASP A 66 -15.56 6.44 3.16
C ASP A 66 -15.28 5.55 1.93
N GLU A 67 -15.85 5.87 0.78
CA GLU A 67 -15.69 5.09 -0.46
C GLU A 67 -14.25 5.04 -0.98
N ARG A 68 -13.41 6.02 -0.64
CA ARG A 68 -12.03 6.13 -1.16
C ARG A 68 -10.97 6.17 -0.07
N HIS A 69 -11.31 6.39 1.19
CA HIS A 69 -10.32 6.60 2.23
C HIS A 69 -10.28 5.47 3.26
N LEU A 70 -9.06 5.15 3.68
CA LEU A 70 -8.77 4.27 4.80
C LEU A 70 -8.04 5.04 5.90
N MET A 71 -8.24 4.61 7.14
CA MET A 71 -7.37 4.93 8.27
C MET A 71 -6.61 3.68 8.68
N ILE A 72 -5.30 3.81 8.82
CA ILE A 72 -4.38 2.76 9.26
C ILE A 72 -3.82 3.21 10.61
N VAL A 73 -4.04 2.42 11.65
CA VAL A 73 -3.55 2.73 13.00
C VAL A 73 -2.57 1.66 13.43
N LEU A 74 -1.36 2.08 13.78
CA LEU A 74 -0.30 1.23 14.31
C LEU A 74 -0.21 1.40 15.82
N SER A 75 -0.15 0.29 16.55
CA SER A 75 0.40 0.26 17.90
C SER A 75 1.52 -0.78 17.96
N CYS A 76 2.60 -0.46 18.66
CA CYS A 76 3.78 -1.31 18.69
C CYS A 76 4.48 -1.28 20.04
N GLU A 77 5.49 -2.13 20.20
CA GLU A 77 6.41 -2.17 21.33
C GLU A 77 7.82 -2.34 20.78
N TRP A 78 8.73 -1.42 21.11
CA TRP A 78 10.12 -1.49 20.67
C TRP A 78 10.86 -2.61 21.42
N LYS A 79 11.69 -3.39 20.70
CA LYS A 79 12.55 -4.43 21.31
C LYS A 79 13.52 -3.84 22.33
N ARG A 80 14.19 -2.74 21.96
CA ARG A 80 15.21 -2.08 22.82
C ARG A 80 14.57 -1.31 23.98
N GLU A 81 13.42 -0.68 23.75
CA GLU A 81 12.78 0.22 24.71
C GLU A 81 11.26 -0.03 24.82
N PRO A 82 10.83 -1.14 25.46
CA PRO A 82 9.42 -1.54 25.46
C PRO A 82 8.45 -0.50 26.03
N LYS A 83 8.95 0.39 26.90
CA LYS A 83 8.16 1.45 27.55
C LYS A 83 8.05 2.73 26.73
N ALA A 84 8.87 2.91 25.69
CA ALA A 84 8.83 4.10 24.85
C ALA A 84 7.49 4.22 24.09
N VAL A 85 7.18 5.42 23.62
CA VAL A 85 6.03 5.66 22.77
C VAL A 85 6.26 4.96 21.43
N CYS A 86 5.29 4.16 21.02
CA CYS A 86 5.32 3.40 19.79
C CYS A 86 3.88 3.26 19.28
N GLY A 87 3.60 3.89 18.16
CA GLY A 87 2.29 3.95 17.54
C GLY A 87 2.20 5.15 16.63
N ASP A 88 1.33 5.05 15.64
CA ASP A 88 1.09 6.10 14.67
C ASP A 88 -0.29 5.90 14.01
N TYR A 89 -0.75 6.89 13.26
CA TYR A 89 -1.91 6.77 12.39
C TYR A 89 -1.66 7.40 11.03
N PHE A 90 -2.21 6.76 10.01
CA PHE A 90 -2.10 7.18 8.62
C PHE A 90 -3.47 7.17 7.96
N TYR A 91 -3.63 8.01 6.96
CA TYR A 91 -4.74 7.93 6.02
C TYR A 91 -4.21 7.47 4.67
N ALA A 92 -5.03 6.71 3.97
CA ALA A 92 -4.76 6.35 2.59
C ALA A 92 -5.96 6.71 1.71
N GLN A 93 -5.70 7.14 0.48
CA GLN A 93 -6.71 7.42 -0.53
C GLN A 93 -6.55 6.48 -1.73
N GLN A 94 -7.65 5.81 -2.09
CA GLN A 94 -7.78 5.10 -3.34
C GLN A 94 -7.94 6.11 -4.48
N ARG A 95 -7.04 5.98 -5.45
CA ARG A 95 -7.03 6.66 -6.72
C ARG A 95 -7.19 5.64 -7.84
N ASP A 96 -7.39 6.11 -9.06
CA ASP A 96 -7.64 5.24 -10.23
C ASP A 96 -6.48 4.27 -10.49
N ASP A 97 -5.26 4.67 -10.15
CA ASP A 97 -4.02 3.96 -10.43
C ASP A 97 -3.41 3.27 -9.20
N GLY A 98 -3.95 3.46 -8.00
CA GLY A 98 -3.40 2.86 -6.78
C GLY A 98 -3.95 3.43 -5.48
N LEU A 99 -3.39 2.94 -4.36
CA LEU A 99 -3.69 3.40 -3.01
C LEU A 99 -2.49 4.20 -2.49
N TYR A 100 -2.71 5.41 -1.98
CA TYR A 100 -1.65 6.35 -1.61
C TYR A 100 -1.81 6.77 -0.16
N LEU A 101 -0.72 6.80 0.62
CA LEU A 101 -0.70 7.40 1.95
C LEU A 101 -0.69 8.91 1.87
N GLN A 102 -1.12 9.59 2.94
CA GLN A 102 -1.01 11.03 3.01
C GLN A 102 0.44 11.49 2.90
N ASP A 103 0.71 12.61 2.24
CA ASP A 103 2.05 13.18 2.07
C ASP A 103 2.47 14.06 3.26
N MET A 104 2.31 13.51 4.47
CA MET A 104 2.67 14.16 5.73
C MET A 104 3.49 13.20 6.59
N ASN A 105 4.80 13.40 6.65
CA ASN A 105 5.75 12.60 7.43
C ASN A 105 5.83 11.10 7.08
N THR A 106 5.30 10.69 5.93
CA THR A 106 5.31 9.30 5.43
C THR A 106 6.46 8.99 4.48
N PHE A 107 7.25 9.99 4.07
CA PHE A 107 8.33 9.85 3.08
C PHE A 107 9.40 8.80 3.46
N ALA A 108 9.62 8.59 4.75
CA ALA A 108 10.65 7.67 5.27
C ALA A 108 10.19 6.21 5.35
N MET A 109 8.91 5.93 5.07
CA MET A 109 8.34 4.59 5.12
C MET A 109 7.77 4.17 3.76
N ARG A 110 7.82 2.86 3.51
CA ARG A 110 7.15 2.23 2.37
C ARG A 110 6.24 1.13 2.88
N LEU A 111 5.00 1.13 2.42
CA LEU A 111 4.00 0.13 2.78
C LEU A 111 3.77 -0.79 1.59
N TYR A 112 3.80 -2.09 1.84
CA TYR A 112 3.51 -3.12 0.85
C TYR A 112 2.37 -3.98 1.35
N PHE A 113 1.40 -4.25 0.49
CA PHE A 113 0.31 -5.17 0.77
C PHE A 113 0.36 -6.35 -0.19
N ASP A 114 0.43 -7.56 0.38
CA ASP A 114 0.19 -8.80 -0.34
C ASP A 114 -1.28 -9.20 -0.17
N PRO A 115 -2.13 -9.06 -1.22
CA PRO A 115 -3.54 -9.43 -1.14
C PRO A 115 -3.77 -10.94 -1.03
N ALA A 116 -2.83 -11.78 -1.48
CA ALA A 116 -2.98 -13.23 -1.46
C ALA A 116 -2.80 -13.79 -0.04
N SER A 117 -1.73 -13.38 0.65
CA SER A 117 -1.48 -13.80 2.03
C SER A 117 -2.05 -12.85 3.10
N ARG A 118 -2.66 -11.74 2.67
CA ARG A 118 -3.14 -10.64 3.52
C ARG A 118 -2.07 -10.20 4.53
N LYS A 119 -0.90 -9.86 4.00
CA LYS A 119 0.22 -9.34 4.77
C LYS A 119 0.47 -7.88 4.44
N LEU A 120 0.61 -7.07 5.47
CA LEU A 120 1.03 -5.67 5.37
C LEU A 120 2.47 -5.58 5.86
N THR A 121 3.37 -5.12 5.00
CA THR A 121 4.78 -4.92 5.34
C THR A 121 5.08 -3.44 5.40
N ILE A 122 5.68 -2.99 6.50
CA ILE A 122 6.23 -1.64 6.63
C ILE A 122 7.74 -1.74 6.52
N ILE A 123 8.32 -1.03 5.56
CA ILE A 123 9.76 -0.86 5.42
C ILE A 123 10.13 0.54 5.87
N SER A 124 11.04 0.65 6.85
CA SER A 124 11.53 1.92 7.36
C SER A 124 13.04 2.02 7.25
N ARG A 125 13.54 3.16 6.78
CA ARG A 125 14.98 3.46 6.74
C ARG A 125 15.40 4.23 7.97
N GLY A 126 16.45 3.77 8.63
CA GLY A 126 17.02 4.40 9.81
C GLY A 126 17.87 5.59 9.42
N ALA A 127 17.79 6.66 10.21
CA ALA A 127 18.70 7.81 10.12
C ALA A 127 19.98 7.54 10.92
N ASP A 128 20.60 6.37 10.72
CA ASP A 128 21.86 5.98 11.35
C ASP A 128 22.98 5.88 10.31
N ALA A 129 24.23 5.91 10.77
CA ALA A 129 25.40 5.79 9.89
C ALA A 129 25.48 4.44 9.15
N LYS A 130 24.71 3.43 9.60
CA LYS A 130 24.67 2.08 9.01
C LYS A 130 23.62 1.96 7.92
N GLN A 131 22.83 3.01 7.67
CA GLN A 131 21.71 3.02 6.75
C GLN A 131 20.75 1.86 7.01
N SER A 132 20.50 1.56 8.28
CA SER A 132 19.72 0.38 8.67
C SER A 132 18.34 0.38 8.00
N VAL A 133 17.89 -0.78 7.54
CA VAL A 133 16.55 -0.96 6.98
C VAL A 133 15.79 -1.96 7.83
N ARG A 134 14.64 -1.53 8.37
CA ARG A 134 13.73 -2.36 9.15
C ARG A 134 12.57 -2.82 8.28
N HIS A 135 12.22 -4.10 8.40
CA HIS A 135 11.07 -4.75 7.78
C HIS A 135 10.15 -5.27 8.88
N ASP A 136 8.95 -4.71 8.97
CA ASP A 136 7.91 -5.14 9.90
C ASP A 136 6.77 -5.78 9.10
N VAL A 137 6.61 -7.10 9.24
CA VAL A 137 5.57 -7.86 8.56
C VAL A 137 4.41 -8.11 9.51
N PHE A 138 3.22 -7.67 9.12
CA PHE A 138 1.98 -7.87 9.85
C PHE A 138 1.06 -8.81 9.08
N ALA A 139 0.59 -9.88 9.71
CA ALA A 139 -0.34 -10.85 9.12
C ALA A 139 -1.75 -10.61 9.62
N ALA A 140 -2.75 -10.78 8.75
CA ALA A 140 -4.15 -10.65 9.11
C ALA A 140 -4.53 -11.57 10.29
N THR A 141 -5.41 -11.09 11.15
CA THR A 141 -5.81 -11.82 12.35
C THR A 141 -7.24 -11.46 12.76
N THR A 142 -7.89 -12.41 13.41
CA THR A 142 -9.19 -12.24 14.09
C THR A 142 -9.05 -12.34 15.61
N ALA A 143 -7.85 -12.64 16.12
CA ALA A 143 -7.61 -12.76 17.55
C ALA A 143 -7.78 -11.37 18.20
N PRO A 144 -8.50 -11.27 19.33
CA PRO A 144 -8.73 -10.00 20.00
C PRO A 144 -7.41 -9.38 20.48
N LEU A 145 -7.32 -8.05 20.44
CA LEU A 145 -6.19 -7.33 21.02
C LEU A 145 -6.30 -7.31 22.55
N THR A 146 -5.53 -8.15 23.24
CA THR A 146 -5.57 -8.30 24.70
C THR A 146 -4.36 -7.71 25.44
N ASP A 147 -3.25 -7.44 24.76
CA ASP A 147 -2.06 -6.84 25.39
C ASP A 147 -2.38 -5.42 25.91
N PRO A 148 -2.29 -5.17 27.24
CA PRO A 148 -2.75 -3.89 27.80
C PRO A 148 -1.98 -2.67 27.27
N ALA A 149 -0.68 -2.82 26.95
CA ALA A 149 0.12 -1.73 26.44
C ALA A 149 -0.30 -1.38 25.00
N LEU A 150 -0.48 -2.39 24.15
CA LEU A 150 -0.97 -2.20 22.79
C LEU A 150 -2.41 -1.66 22.75
N VAL A 151 -3.29 -2.10 23.64
CA VAL A 151 -4.67 -1.56 23.76
C VAL A 151 -4.63 -0.07 24.08
N ARG A 152 -3.84 0.36 25.07
CA ARG A 152 -3.73 1.78 25.42
C ARG A 152 -3.15 2.62 24.28
N ARG A 153 -2.11 2.11 23.61
CA ARG A 153 -1.47 2.78 22.47
C ARG A 153 -2.43 2.89 21.28
N MET A 154 -3.16 1.82 20.95
CA MET A 154 -4.17 1.82 19.89
C MET A 154 -5.29 2.85 20.17
N LYS A 155 -5.79 2.91 21.41
CA LYS A 155 -6.78 3.93 21.81
C LYS A 155 -6.23 5.36 21.68
N ARG A 156 -4.97 5.58 22.06
CA ARG A 156 -4.32 6.89 21.92
C ARG A 156 -4.25 7.31 20.46
N GLU A 157 -3.78 6.45 19.57
CA GLU A 157 -3.64 6.82 18.15
C GLU A 157 -4.97 7.01 17.44
N LEU A 158 -6.00 6.21 17.79
CA LEU A 158 -7.36 6.48 17.34
C LEU A 158 -7.86 7.85 17.81
N SER A 159 -7.62 8.20 19.09
CA SER A 159 -7.99 9.52 19.61
C SER A 159 -7.19 10.66 18.95
N ASN A 160 -5.95 10.42 18.56
CA ASN A 160 -5.13 11.40 17.83
C ASN A 160 -5.67 11.63 16.42
N ALA A 161 -6.07 10.57 15.72
CA ALA A 161 -6.70 10.65 14.41
C ALA A 161 -8.03 11.43 14.45
N ASP A 162 -8.81 11.26 15.53
CA ASP A 162 -10.08 11.96 15.73
C ASP A 162 -9.94 13.33 16.42
N SER A 163 -8.71 13.79 16.68
CA SER A 163 -8.45 15.03 17.42
C SER A 163 -9.01 16.25 16.69
N LYS A 164 -9.82 17.04 17.41
CA LYS A 164 -10.35 18.33 16.93
C LYS A 164 -9.23 19.32 16.61
N GLU A 165 -8.16 19.29 17.40
CA GLU A 165 -7.02 20.18 17.19
C GLU A 165 -6.24 19.80 15.94
N ASN A 166 -5.97 18.50 15.72
CA ASN A 166 -5.34 18.03 14.48
C ASN A 166 -6.18 18.40 13.26
N ARG A 167 -7.51 18.25 13.35
CA ARG A 167 -8.43 18.65 12.28
C ARG A 167 -8.44 20.17 12.05
N ARG A 168 -8.26 20.97 13.11
CA ARG A 168 -8.17 22.45 13.02
C ARG A 168 -6.88 22.88 12.33
N VAL A 169 -5.76 22.25 12.68
CA VAL A 169 -4.42 22.62 12.19
C VAL A 169 -4.16 22.08 10.78
N PHE A 170 -4.45 20.80 10.56
CA PHE A 170 -4.13 20.11 9.29
C PHE A 170 -5.34 19.99 8.35
N GLY A 171 -6.54 20.31 8.81
CA GLY A 171 -7.78 20.06 8.05
C GLY A 171 -8.24 18.60 8.12
N PRO A 172 -9.39 18.27 7.50
CA PRO A 172 -9.87 16.90 7.38
C PRO A 172 -9.02 16.10 6.38
N TYR A 173 -8.92 14.78 6.59
CA TYR A 173 -8.17 13.85 5.73
C TYR A 173 -8.54 13.94 4.24
N THR A 174 -9.77 14.34 3.91
CA THR A 174 -10.24 14.51 2.52
C THR A 174 -9.59 15.68 1.78
N LYS A 175 -8.87 16.57 2.49
CA LYS A 175 -8.17 17.73 1.91
C LYS A 175 -6.65 17.59 1.91
N TRP A 176 -6.13 16.43 2.30
CA TRP A 176 -4.69 16.17 2.32
C TRP A 176 -4.20 15.73 0.93
N ASP A 177 -2.89 15.86 0.70
CA ASP A 177 -2.25 15.38 -0.52
C ASP A 177 -1.91 13.88 -0.41
N TYR A 178 -2.10 13.16 -1.52
CA TYR A 178 -1.93 11.70 -1.64
C TYR A 178 -1.25 11.35 -2.96
N GLN A 179 -0.02 11.79 -3.15
CA GLN A 179 0.70 11.77 -4.43
C GLN A 179 1.97 10.92 -4.37
N GLU A 180 2.78 11.06 -3.33
CA GLU A 180 4.16 10.56 -3.34
C GLU A 180 4.28 9.13 -2.76
N ASN A 181 3.44 8.80 -1.78
CA ASN A 181 3.64 7.61 -0.94
C ASN A 181 2.64 6.49 -1.27
N ARG A 182 2.80 5.89 -2.45
CA ARG A 182 1.99 4.75 -2.89
C ARG A 182 2.19 3.52 -1.99
N ILE A 183 1.08 2.88 -1.60
CA ILE A 183 1.06 1.53 -1.03
C ILE A 183 1.23 0.55 -2.20
N GLU A 184 2.33 -0.18 -2.19
CA GLU A 184 2.67 -1.12 -3.26
C GLU A 184 1.95 -2.45 -3.06
N PHE A 185 1.33 -2.95 -4.14
CA PHE A 185 0.70 -4.26 -4.13
C PHE A 185 1.66 -5.29 -4.70
N GLN A 186 2.03 -6.29 -3.90
CA GLN A 186 2.85 -7.38 -4.42
C GLN A 186 2.04 -8.13 -5.48
N ARG A 187 2.58 -8.17 -6.71
CA ARG A 187 1.93 -8.88 -7.81
C ARG A 187 1.85 -10.36 -7.45
N GLN A 188 0.73 -10.98 -7.81
CA GLN A 188 0.73 -12.41 -8.03
C GLN A 188 1.64 -12.66 -9.23
N ASP A 189 2.78 -13.29 -9.00
CA ASP A 189 3.52 -13.88 -10.11
C ASP A 189 2.58 -14.88 -10.81
N LEU A 190 2.25 -14.60 -12.06
CA LEU A 190 1.49 -15.51 -12.94
C LEU A 190 2.33 -16.74 -13.34
N THR A 191 3.44 -16.99 -12.65
CA THR A 191 4.30 -18.17 -12.77
C THR A 191 4.20 -19.00 -11.49
N ALA A 192 3.00 -19.49 -11.19
CA ALA A 192 2.87 -20.75 -10.50
C ALA A 192 2.73 -21.83 -11.59
N PRO A 193 3.61 -22.86 -11.62
CA PRO A 193 3.50 -23.97 -12.57
C PRO A 193 2.23 -24.80 -12.36
#